data_AF-A0A3M1X1P4-F1
#
_entry.id   AF-A0A3M1X1P4-F1
#
_cell.length_a   1.000
_cell.length_b   1.000
_cell.length_c   1.000
_cell.angle_alpha   90.00
_cell.angle_beta   90.00
_cell.angle_gamma   90.00
#
_symmetry.space_group_name_H-M   'P 1'
#
loop_
_entity.id
_entity.type
_entity.pdbx_description
1 polymer ?
#
loop_
_entity_poly.entity_id
_entity_poly.type
_entity_poly.pdbx_seq_one_letter_code
_entity_poly.pdbx_strand_id
1 'polypeptide(L)'
;MKSSQEKPASSDFFDRIGSRSLCGCRVVVGQFVPLRTAGWYGVTLCLEREGRVRSAPFIEGILSRGGRHGIRGWMDARYIPSVAFPDGGVIDIHEMGQTVEVFLSLRGVIPPGGHLMISYEDDFSPHRETLDALLSGLPPILTELGFPLFLAGFLRVRDWYLAEGGHEGPRKIWGDRPEGDRQVREFLGKSAREVGKYLERVEKEGRSLPPLIMERIHRFISSLSLWSQGIVPS
;
A
#
# COMPACT_ATOMS: atom_id res chain seq x y z
N MET A 1 41.11 -11.24 6.32
CA MET A 1 39.65 -11.11 6.50
C MET A 1 39.23 -9.73 6.04
N LYS A 2 38.57 -9.61 4.87
CA LYS A 2 37.99 -8.33 4.44
C LYS A 2 36.70 -8.12 5.25
N SER A 3 36.70 -7.10 6.10
CA SER A 3 35.48 -6.57 6.72
C SER A 3 34.56 -6.08 5.61
N SER A 4 33.49 -6.81 5.35
CA SER A 4 32.38 -6.35 4.53
C SER A 4 31.70 -5.22 5.30
N GLN A 5 32.04 -3.97 4.95
CA GLN A 5 31.28 -2.81 5.40
C GLN A 5 29.86 -2.95 4.84
N GLU A 6 28.90 -3.30 5.69
CA GLU A 6 27.48 -3.15 5.37
C GLU A 6 27.26 -1.68 5.02
N LYS A 7 26.77 -1.41 3.80
CA LYS A 7 26.30 -0.08 3.42
C LYS A 7 25.32 0.40 4.51
N PRO A 8 25.40 1.66 4.97
CA PRO A 8 24.45 2.17 5.95
C PRO A 8 23.05 1.99 5.38
N ALA A 9 22.17 1.32 6.11
CA ALA A 9 20.86 0.88 5.62
C ALA A 9 19.93 2.02 5.17
N SER A 10 20.25 3.27 5.55
CA SER A 10 19.66 4.46 4.97
C SER A 10 19.89 4.53 3.46
N SER A 11 21.11 4.24 2.98
CA SER A 11 21.45 4.26 1.55
C SER A 11 20.61 3.29 0.71
N ASP A 12 20.34 2.07 1.18
CA ASP A 12 19.50 1.10 0.45
C ASP A 12 18.04 1.57 0.34
N PHE A 13 17.50 2.22 1.38
CA PHE A 13 16.17 2.83 1.32
C PHE A 13 16.12 3.98 0.29
N PHE A 14 17.08 4.90 0.36
CA PHE A 14 17.17 6.04 -0.57
C PHE A 14 17.40 5.57 -2.02
N ASP A 15 18.24 4.56 -2.24
CA ASP A 15 18.54 4.04 -3.58
C ASP A 15 17.29 3.38 -4.21
N ARG A 16 16.53 2.60 -3.43
CA ARG A 16 15.32 1.90 -3.92
C ARG A 16 14.13 2.81 -4.18
N ILE A 17 13.97 3.86 -3.37
CA ILE A 17 12.89 4.85 -3.54
C ILE A 17 13.30 5.92 -4.57
N GLY A 18 14.51 6.45 -4.47
CA GLY A 18 15.00 7.58 -5.27
C GLY A 18 15.25 7.28 -6.75
N SER A 19 15.24 6.00 -7.14
CA SER A 19 15.30 5.56 -8.54
C SER A 19 13.93 5.48 -9.23
N ARG A 20 12.84 5.79 -8.51
CA ARG A 20 11.47 5.69 -9.03
C ARG A 20 11.00 7.03 -9.61
N SER A 21 10.17 6.92 -10.65
CA SER A 21 9.46 8.06 -11.24
C SER A 21 7.97 7.78 -11.16
N LEU A 22 7.20 8.79 -10.78
CA LEU A 22 5.73 8.80 -10.77
C LEU A 22 5.25 10.05 -11.49
N CYS A 23 4.33 9.91 -12.44
CA CYS A 23 3.66 11.02 -13.12
C CYS A 23 4.67 11.97 -13.79
N GLY A 24 5.73 11.42 -14.38
CA GLY A 24 6.85 12.17 -14.96
C GLY A 24 7.75 12.90 -13.95
N CYS A 25 7.53 12.71 -12.64
CA CYS A 25 8.29 13.33 -11.56
C CYS A 25 9.16 12.28 -10.85
N ARG A 26 10.32 12.69 -10.35
CA ARG A 26 11.16 11.81 -9.53
C ARG A 26 10.57 11.66 -8.13
N VAL A 27 10.58 10.45 -7.59
CA VAL A 27 10.26 10.25 -6.17
C VAL A 27 11.48 10.59 -5.33
N VAL A 28 11.31 11.47 -4.34
CA VAL A 28 12.39 11.87 -3.42
C VAL A 28 11.94 11.71 -1.98
N VAL A 29 12.89 11.40 -1.11
CA VAL A 29 12.64 11.34 0.33
C VAL A 29 12.71 12.76 0.90
N GLY A 30 11.61 13.23 1.47
CA GLY A 30 11.53 14.54 2.13
C GLY A 30 12.17 14.50 3.51
N GLN A 31 11.74 13.55 4.35
CA GLN A 31 12.25 13.32 5.69
C GLN A 31 12.55 11.84 5.90
N PHE A 32 13.61 11.57 6.67
CA PHE A 32 13.95 10.24 7.16
C PHE A 32 14.64 10.41 8.53
N VAL A 33 13.86 10.37 9.60
CA VAL A 33 14.32 10.70 10.95
C VAL A 33 14.12 9.53 11.90
N PRO A 34 15.14 9.14 12.70
CA PRO A 34 14.94 8.08 13.69
C PRO A 34 13.93 8.53 14.75
N LEU A 35 13.02 7.63 15.11
CA LEU A 35 12.04 7.86 16.18
C LEU A 35 12.54 7.28 17.51
N ARG A 36 11.81 7.55 18.60
CA ARG A 36 12.15 7.09 19.95
C ARG A 36 12.29 5.57 20.04
N THR A 37 11.50 4.83 19.26
CA THR A 37 11.55 3.38 19.20
C THR A 37 12.68 2.91 18.30
N ALA A 38 13.57 2.08 18.84
CA ALA A 38 14.72 1.55 18.11
C ALA A 38 14.28 0.84 16.81
N GLY A 39 14.83 1.27 15.68
CA GLY A 39 14.54 0.71 14.36
C GLY A 39 13.34 1.33 13.64
N TRP A 40 12.68 2.33 14.23
CA TRP A 40 11.58 3.08 13.61
C TRP A 40 12.07 4.43 13.09
N TYR A 41 11.53 4.83 11.94
CA TYR A 41 11.89 6.05 11.25
C TYR A 41 10.62 6.78 10.81
N GLY A 42 10.53 8.07 11.08
CA GLY A 42 9.56 8.95 10.45
C GLY A 42 10.01 9.20 9.01
N VAL A 43 9.11 8.97 8.06
CA VAL A 43 9.41 9.04 6.62
C VAL A 43 8.37 9.90 5.92
N THR A 44 8.83 10.78 5.03
CA THR A 44 7.97 11.43 4.04
C THR A 44 8.54 11.25 2.64
N LEU A 45 7.66 11.00 1.67
CA LEU A 45 8.01 10.92 0.24
C LEU A 45 7.30 12.04 -0.52
N CYS A 46 8.05 12.72 -1.37
CA CYS A 46 7.58 13.83 -2.21
C CYS A 46 7.85 13.52 -3.68
N LEU A 47 7.14 14.22 -4.56
CA LEU A 47 7.49 14.29 -5.98
C LEU A 47 8.42 15.48 -6.23
N GLU A 48 9.41 15.30 -7.11
CA GLU A 48 10.32 16.35 -7.53
C GLU A 48 10.27 16.52 -9.06
N ARG A 49 10.01 17.77 -9.49
CA ARG A 49 10.05 18.20 -10.89
C ARG A 49 11.35 18.96 -11.15
N GLU A 50 11.96 18.68 -12.30
CA GLU A 50 13.13 19.39 -12.82
C GLU A 50 14.30 19.50 -11.80
N GLY A 51 14.39 18.53 -10.89
CA GLY A 51 15.44 18.44 -9.88
C GLY A 51 15.42 19.53 -8.81
N ARG A 52 14.35 20.34 -8.71
CA ARG A 52 14.31 21.51 -7.81
C ARG A 52 12.98 21.73 -7.09
N VAL A 53 11.84 21.52 -7.77
CA VAL A 53 10.54 21.83 -7.18
C VAL A 53 9.95 20.57 -6.55
N ARG A 54 9.78 20.60 -5.23
CA ARG A 54 9.23 19.47 -4.46
C ARG A 54 7.76 19.73 -4.12
N SER A 55 6.93 18.70 -4.29
CA SER A 55 5.54 18.74 -3.85
C SER A 55 5.42 18.63 -2.33
N ALA A 56 4.21 18.88 -1.81
CA ALA A 56 3.80 18.32 -0.53
C ALA A 56 3.96 16.78 -0.53
N PRO A 57 4.14 16.13 0.63
CA PRO A 57 4.32 14.67 0.66
C PRO A 57 3.10 13.91 0.15
N PHE A 58 3.32 12.87 -0.66
CA PHE A 58 2.26 11.93 -1.07
C PHE A 58 2.24 10.67 -0.19
N ILE A 59 3.33 10.42 0.55
CA ILE A 59 3.40 9.39 1.60
C ILE A 59 3.99 10.03 2.84
N GLU A 60 3.35 9.79 3.98
CA GLU A 60 3.85 10.18 5.29
C GLU A 60 3.60 9.06 6.30
N GLY A 61 4.58 8.71 7.11
CA GLY A 61 4.37 7.66 8.08
C GLY A 61 5.59 7.20 8.85
N ILE A 62 5.46 6.02 9.42
CA ILE A 62 6.49 5.34 10.19
C ILE A 62 6.94 4.10 9.42
N LEU A 63 8.23 4.01 9.16
CA LEU A 63 8.89 2.81 8.67
C LEU A 63 9.60 2.12 9.83
N SER A 64 9.26 0.86 10.08
CA SER A 64 10.00 -0.02 10.98
C SER A 64 10.85 -0.98 10.16
N ARG A 65 12.12 -1.10 10.55
CA ARG A 65 13.03 -2.12 9.99
C ARG A 65 12.77 -3.52 10.52
N GLY A 66 11.77 -3.69 11.37
CA GLY A 66 11.62 -4.91 12.15
C GLY A 66 12.60 -4.93 13.33
N GLY A 67 12.70 -6.07 14.02
CA GLY A 67 13.54 -6.15 15.20
C GLY A 67 13.56 -7.50 15.88
N ARG A 68 13.81 -7.47 17.20
CA ARG A 68 13.87 -8.68 18.05
C ARG A 68 12.58 -9.49 17.92
N HIS A 69 12.70 -10.81 18.17
CA HIS A 69 11.58 -11.76 18.14
C HIS A 69 10.95 -12.00 16.76
N GLY A 70 11.69 -11.76 15.68
CA GLY A 70 11.26 -12.11 14.33
C GLY A 70 10.26 -11.14 13.69
N ILE A 71 10.08 -9.95 14.28
CA ILE A 71 9.22 -8.92 13.68
C ILE A 71 9.85 -8.46 12.38
N ARG A 72 9.15 -8.67 11.26
CA ARG A 72 9.55 -8.21 9.93
C ARG A 72 9.38 -6.71 9.79
N GLY A 73 10.08 -6.12 8.81
CA GLY A 73 9.91 -4.71 8.48
C GLY A 73 8.49 -4.38 8.05
N TRP A 74 8.01 -3.21 8.41
CA TRP A 74 6.65 -2.76 8.14
C TRP A 74 6.58 -1.26 7.98
N MET A 75 5.50 -0.77 7.37
CA MET A 75 5.22 0.65 7.26
C MET A 75 3.76 0.95 7.61
N ASP A 76 3.56 1.97 8.44
CA ASP A 76 2.26 2.58 8.75
C ASP A 76 2.26 3.97 8.15
N ALA A 77 1.36 4.23 7.20
CA ALA A 77 1.42 5.44 6.40
C ALA A 77 0.05 6.01 6.03
N ARG A 78 0.06 7.31 5.78
CA ARG A 78 -0.96 8.01 5.01
C ARG A 78 -0.51 8.07 3.55
N TYR A 79 -1.46 7.85 2.65
CA TYR A 79 -1.29 8.06 1.21
C TYR A 79 -2.15 9.23 0.78
N ILE A 80 -1.55 10.21 0.11
CA ILE A 80 -2.21 11.42 -0.37
C ILE A 80 -2.01 11.44 -1.89
N PRO A 81 -3.02 11.04 -2.68
CA PRO A 81 -2.86 10.88 -4.13
C PRO A 81 -2.74 12.23 -4.83
N SER A 82 -3.43 13.26 -4.35
CA SER A 82 -3.41 14.60 -4.91
C SER A 82 -2.37 15.47 -4.19
N VAL A 83 -1.27 15.80 -4.88
CA VAL A 83 -0.18 16.60 -4.33
C VAL A 83 -0.01 17.92 -5.05
N ALA A 84 0.04 19.00 -4.26
CA ALA A 84 0.33 20.33 -4.73
C ALA A 84 1.83 20.62 -4.73
N PHE A 85 2.27 21.38 -5.72
CA PHE A 85 3.59 21.97 -5.83
C PHE A 85 3.54 23.46 -5.43
N PRO A 86 4.66 24.03 -4.91
CA PRO A 86 4.74 25.45 -4.54
C PRO A 86 4.46 26.43 -5.68
N ASP A 87 4.61 26.00 -6.94
CA ASP A 87 4.32 26.78 -8.13
C ASP A 87 2.83 26.78 -8.52
N GLY A 88 1.98 26.13 -7.73
CA GLY A 88 0.54 26.00 -7.97
C GLY A 88 0.14 24.80 -8.83
N GLY A 89 1.10 24.01 -9.33
CA GLY A 89 0.80 22.77 -10.05
C GLY A 89 0.24 21.68 -9.12
N VAL A 90 -0.71 20.89 -9.61
CA VAL A 90 -1.24 19.72 -8.88
C VAL A 90 -1.05 18.46 -9.73
N ILE A 91 -0.64 17.36 -9.10
CA ILE A 91 -0.67 16.01 -9.67
C ILE A 91 -1.59 15.17 -8.81
N ASP A 92 -2.47 14.41 -9.46
CA ASP A 92 -3.22 13.35 -8.81
C ASP A 92 -2.70 11.99 -9.29
N ILE A 93 -1.97 11.31 -8.40
CA ILE A 93 -1.32 10.01 -8.67
C ILE A 93 -2.38 8.92 -8.91
N HIS A 94 -3.53 9.02 -8.24
CA HIS A 94 -4.63 8.07 -8.39
C HIS A 94 -5.28 8.22 -9.77
N GLU A 95 -5.66 9.44 -10.15
CA GLU A 95 -6.28 9.74 -11.45
C GLU A 95 -5.33 9.43 -12.62
N MET A 96 -4.01 9.58 -12.43
CA MET A 96 -3.01 9.18 -13.42
C MET A 96 -2.76 7.66 -13.47
N GLY A 97 -3.47 6.88 -12.67
CA GLY A 97 -3.41 5.42 -12.67
C GLY A 97 -2.14 4.84 -12.04
N GLN A 98 -1.43 5.59 -11.18
CA GLN A 98 -0.11 5.21 -10.68
C GLN A 98 -0.05 4.79 -9.20
N THR A 99 -1.22 4.53 -8.58
CA THR A 99 -1.30 4.06 -7.19
C THR A 99 -0.59 2.70 -7.00
N VAL A 100 -0.61 1.82 -8.01
CA VAL A 100 0.10 0.52 -7.94
C VAL A 100 1.61 0.74 -7.85
N GLU A 101 2.15 1.68 -8.64
CA GLU A 101 3.57 2.04 -8.69
C GLU A 101 4.07 2.66 -7.39
N VAL A 102 3.20 3.43 -6.71
CA VAL A 102 3.45 3.88 -5.33
C VAL A 102 3.68 2.67 -4.43
N PHE A 103 2.75 1.73 -4.39
CA PHE A 103 2.84 0.58 -3.50
C PHE A 103 3.93 -0.42 -3.92
N LEU A 104 4.26 -0.54 -5.20
CA LEU A 104 5.42 -1.28 -5.68
C LEU A 104 6.74 -0.65 -5.19
N SER A 105 6.81 0.68 -5.13
CA SER A 105 7.95 1.39 -4.57
C SER A 105 8.12 1.09 -3.08
N LEU A 106 7.01 1.09 -2.32
CA LEU A 106 7.01 0.72 -0.89
C LEU A 106 7.31 -0.77 -0.67
N ARG A 107 6.81 -1.67 -1.53
CA ARG A 107 7.22 -3.09 -1.52
C ARG A 107 8.72 -3.26 -1.71
N GLY A 108 9.37 -2.36 -2.45
CA GLY A 108 10.82 -2.36 -2.61
C GLY A 108 11.57 -2.30 -1.28
N VAL A 109 11.01 -1.67 -0.25
CA VAL A 109 11.64 -1.46 1.06
C VAL A 109 11.04 -2.34 2.17
N ILE A 110 9.83 -2.85 2.00
CA ILE A 110 9.19 -3.78 2.95
C ILE A 110 9.56 -5.23 2.59
N PRO A 111 10.27 -5.99 3.45
CA PRO A 111 10.73 -7.34 3.12
C PRO A 111 9.58 -8.35 3.02
N PRO A 112 9.78 -9.54 2.40
CA PRO A 112 8.86 -10.66 2.53
C PRO A 112 8.52 -10.94 4.00
N GLY A 113 7.24 -11.21 4.29
CA GLY A 113 6.69 -11.34 5.65
C GLY A 113 6.41 -10.02 6.36
N GLY A 114 6.82 -8.89 5.76
CA GLY A 114 6.46 -7.56 6.20
C GLY A 114 5.05 -7.16 5.79
N HIS A 115 4.64 -5.98 6.22
CA HIS A 115 3.30 -5.45 5.95
C HIS A 115 3.29 -3.94 5.73
N LEU A 116 2.30 -3.49 4.97
CA LEU A 116 2.00 -2.08 4.71
C LEU A 116 0.60 -1.80 5.25
N MET A 117 0.48 -0.73 6.02
CA MET A 117 -0.80 -0.24 6.53
C MET A 117 -1.02 1.17 5.98
N ILE A 118 -2.17 1.38 5.35
CA ILE A 118 -2.57 2.67 4.81
C ILE A 118 -3.81 3.15 5.54
N SER A 119 -3.72 4.30 6.21
CA SER A 119 -4.86 4.94 6.84
C SER A 119 -5.86 5.43 5.79
N TYR A 120 -7.15 5.18 6.05
CA TYR A 120 -8.24 5.63 5.17
C TYR A 120 -9.33 6.42 5.89
N GLU A 121 -9.26 6.53 7.21
CA GLU A 121 -10.19 7.33 8.02
C GLU A 121 -9.38 8.26 8.93
N ASP A 122 -9.06 9.45 8.43
CA ASP A 122 -8.54 10.58 9.19
C ASP A 122 -9.17 11.89 8.68
N ASP A 123 -9.01 13.00 9.43
CA ASP A 123 -9.66 14.29 9.15
C ASP A 123 -9.37 14.85 7.74
N PHE A 124 -8.34 14.33 7.06
CA PHE A 124 -7.89 14.76 5.74
C PHE A 124 -7.81 13.59 4.76
N SER A 125 -8.41 12.43 5.09
CA SER A 125 -8.26 11.22 4.30
C SER A 125 -9.01 11.34 2.97
N PRO A 126 -8.32 11.20 1.82
CA PRO A 126 -8.96 11.21 0.52
C PRO A 126 -9.69 9.89 0.21
N HIS A 127 -9.54 8.86 1.06
CA HIS A 127 -9.93 7.48 0.77
C HIS A 127 -11.37 7.14 1.15
N ARG A 128 -12.29 8.09 0.92
CA ARG A 128 -13.70 7.91 1.28
C ARG A 128 -14.34 6.73 0.56
N GLU A 129 -13.93 6.47 -0.69
CA GLU A 129 -14.39 5.31 -1.47
C GLU A 129 -14.10 3.99 -0.73
N THR A 130 -12.91 3.86 -0.13
CA THR A 130 -12.54 2.68 0.65
C THR A 130 -13.46 2.51 1.85
N LEU A 131 -13.72 3.57 2.62
CA LEU A 131 -14.62 3.52 3.78
C LEU A 131 -16.04 3.09 3.37
N ASP A 132 -16.62 3.76 2.37
CA ASP A 132 -18.00 3.50 1.92
C ASP A 132 -18.13 2.08 1.33
N ALA A 133 -17.11 1.61 0.62
CA ALA A 133 -17.05 0.25 0.07
C ALA A 133 -17.01 -0.80 1.18
N LEU A 134 -16.17 -0.62 2.21
CA LEU A 134 -16.10 -1.51 3.36
C LEU A 134 -17.41 -1.55 4.14
N LEU A 135 -18.04 -0.39 4.38
CA LEU A 135 -19.35 -0.30 5.04
C LEU A 135 -20.45 -1.00 4.23
N SER A 136 -20.34 -1.01 2.90
CA SER A 136 -21.22 -1.76 2.01
C SER A 136 -20.91 -3.27 1.95
N GLY A 137 -19.90 -3.71 2.71
CA GLY A 137 -19.44 -5.09 2.79
C GLY A 137 -18.66 -5.56 1.57
N LEU A 138 -18.07 -4.66 0.77
CA LEU A 138 -17.12 -5.03 -0.27
C LEU A 138 -15.86 -5.66 0.38
N PRO A 139 -15.34 -6.78 -0.14
CA PRO A 139 -14.08 -7.35 0.35
C PRO A 139 -12.95 -6.31 0.32
N PRO A 140 -12.11 -6.21 1.37
CA PRO A 140 -11.04 -5.21 1.44
C PRO A 140 -10.13 -5.22 0.22
N ILE A 141 -9.85 -6.39 -0.34
CA ILE A 141 -9.00 -6.56 -1.54
C ILE A 141 -9.56 -5.91 -2.81
N LEU A 142 -10.84 -5.56 -2.85
CA LEU A 142 -11.51 -4.93 -4.00
C LEU A 142 -11.75 -3.42 -3.80
N THR A 143 -11.37 -2.87 -2.63
CA THR A 143 -11.48 -1.43 -2.34
C THR A 143 -10.46 -0.61 -3.14
N GLU A 144 -10.68 0.70 -3.22
CA GLU A 144 -9.77 1.66 -3.87
C GLU A 144 -8.31 1.51 -3.43
N LEU A 145 -8.08 1.36 -2.12
CA LEU A 145 -6.74 1.16 -1.56
C LEU A 145 -6.29 -0.30 -1.61
N GLY A 146 -7.20 -1.23 -1.33
CA GLY A 146 -6.87 -2.64 -1.21
C GLY A 146 -6.52 -3.30 -2.54
N PHE A 147 -7.14 -2.89 -3.63
CA PHE A 147 -6.91 -3.49 -4.93
C PHE A 147 -5.50 -3.16 -5.49
N PRO A 148 -5.03 -1.90 -5.48
CA PRO A 148 -3.65 -1.60 -5.82
C PRO A 148 -2.62 -2.24 -4.88
N LEU A 149 -2.91 -2.38 -3.58
CA LEU A 149 -2.04 -3.12 -2.65
C LEU A 149 -1.88 -4.59 -3.07
N PHE A 150 -2.98 -5.24 -3.45
CA PHE A 150 -2.96 -6.60 -3.97
C PHE A 150 -2.11 -6.71 -5.24
N LEU A 151 -2.31 -5.82 -6.22
CA LEU A 151 -1.51 -5.80 -7.45
C LEU A 151 -0.03 -5.57 -7.17
N ALA A 152 0.29 -4.71 -6.18
CA ALA A 152 1.65 -4.49 -5.74
C ALA A 152 2.26 -5.72 -5.01
N GLY A 153 1.50 -6.77 -4.70
CA GLY A 153 1.99 -8.01 -4.10
C GLY A 153 1.84 -8.13 -2.59
N PHE A 154 0.98 -7.30 -1.98
CA PHE A 154 0.50 -7.49 -0.62
C PHE A 154 -0.80 -8.32 -0.67
N LEU A 155 -0.66 -9.64 -0.57
CA LEU A 155 -1.74 -10.56 -0.97
C LEU A 155 -2.80 -10.80 0.12
N ARG A 156 -2.48 -10.56 1.40
CA ARG A 156 -3.47 -10.60 2.48
C ARG A 156 -3.88 -9.18 2.82
N VAL A 157 -4.91 -8.71 2.13
CA VAL A 157 -5.52 -7.39 2.33
C VAL A 157 -6.67 -7.52 3.32
N ARG A 158 -6.68 -6.68 4.37
CA ARG A 158 -7.72 -6.67 5.40
C ARG A 158 -8.08 -5.24 5.78
N ASP A 159 -9.31 -5.07 6.22
CA ASP A 159 -9.70 -3.94 7.06
C ASP A 159 -9.14 -4.18 8.46
N TRP A 160 -8.39 -3.21 8.97
CA TRP A 160 -7.91 -3.17 10.35
C TRP A 160 -8.58 -2.01 11.08
N TYR A 161 -9.57 -2.37 11.89
CA TYR A 161 -10.27 -1.50 12.82
C TYR A 161 -10.16 -2.13 14.22
N LEU A 162 -9.43 -1.49 15.12
CA LEU A 162 -9.69 -1.68 16.55
C LEU A 162 -10.72 -0.62 16.97
N ALA A 163 -11.70 -1.07 17.75
CA ALA A 163 -12.78 -0.25 18.26
C ALA A 163 -12.75 -0.28 19.79
N GLU A 164 -11.67 0.19 20.40
CA GLU A 164 -11.52 0.28 21.85
C GLU A 164 -11.45 1.73 22.33
N GLY A 165 -12.59 2.43 22.25
CA GLY A 165 -12.83 3.61 23.11
C GLY A 165 -12.27 4.96 22.66
N GLY A 166 -11.93 5.15 21.37
CA GLY A 166 -11.69 6.48 20.79
C GLY A 166 -10.29 7.07 20.97
N HIS A 167 -9.33 6.29 21.51
CA HIS A 167 -7.91 6.66 21.59
C HIS A 167 -7.04 5.95 20.53
N GLU A 168 -7.65 5.13 19.69
CA GLU A 168 -6.94 4.34 18.69
C GLU A 168 -6.77 5.14 17.41
N GLY A 169 -5.63 4.94 16.76
CA GLY A 169 -5.30 5.62 15.51
C GLY A 169 -6.32 5.34 14.39
N PRO A 170 -6.20 6.05 13.27
CA PRO A 170 -7.12 5.95 12.14
C PRO A 170 -7.29 4.50 11.65
N ARG A 171 -8.47 4.16 11.10
CA ARG A 171 -8.69 2.87 10.42
C ARG A 171 -7.73 2.69 9.26
N LYS A 172 -7.31 1.44 9.04
CA LYS A 172 -6.25 1.12 8.07
C LYS A 172 -6.63 -0.04 7.17
N ILE A 173 -6.29 0.06 5.89
CA ILE A 173 -6.14 -1.11 5.05
C ILE A 173 -4.78 -1.70 5.34
N TRP A 174 -4.77 -2.98 5.72
CA TRP A 174 -3.58 -3.75 6.03
C TRP A 174 -3.28 -4.73 4.90
N GLY A 175 -2.09 -4.65 4.29
CA GLY A 175 -1.60 -5.60 3.31
C GLY A 175 -0.35 -6.35 3.80
N ASP A 176 -0.40 -7.69 3.87
CA ASP A 176 0.80 -8.50 4.13
C ASP A 176 1.49 -8.97 2.86
N ARG A 177 2.82 -8.87 2.85
CA ARG A 177 3.66 -9.45 1.82
C ARG A 177 3.98 -10.91 2.19
N PRO A 178 3.70 -11.90 1.32
CA PRO A 178 3.98 -13.30 1.61
C PRO A 178 5.49 -13.57 1.73
N GLU A 179 5.88 -14.49 2.61
CA GLU A 179 7.26 -14.98 2.77
C GLU A 179 7.65 -16.04 1.73
N GLY A 180 6.66 -16.73 1.14
CA GLY A 180 6.88 -17.76 0.13
C GLY A 180 5.59 -18.41 -0.36
N ASP A 181 5.72 -19.38 -1.27
CA ASP A 181 4.60 -19.91 -2.07
C ASP A 181 3.46 -20.51 -1.26
N ARG A 182 3.76 -21.08 -0.08
CA ARG A 182 2.72 -21.59 0.82
C ARG A 182 1.80 -20.48 1.28
N GLN A 183 2.35 -19.33 1.70
CA GLN A 183 1.56 -18.18 2.10
C GLN A 183 0.87 -17.53 0.90
N VAL A 184 1.49 -17.50 -0.27
CA VAL A 184 0.85 -17.06 -1.52
C VAL A 184 -0.44 -17.85 -1.76
N ARG A 185 -0.37 -19.18 -1.78
CA ARG A 185 -1.56 -20.05 -1.97
C ARG A 185 -2.61 -19.84 -0.88
N GLU A 186 -2.19 -19.72 0.37
CA GLU A 186 -3.09 -19.50 1.50
C GLU A 186 -3.84 -18.16 1.37
N PHE A 187 -3.10 -17.08 1.11
CA PHE A 187 -3.65 -15.73 1.05
C PHE A 187 -4.61 -15.60 -0.13
N LEU A 188 -4.20 -16.02 -1.32
CA LEU A 188 -5.07 -16.01 -2.51
C LEU A 188 -6.31 -16.88 -2.33
N GLY A 189 -6.16 -18.07 -1.74
CA GLY A 189 -7.29 -18.95 -1.47
C GLY A 189 -8.29 -18.34 -0.49
N LYS A 190 -7.82 -17.60 0.53
CA LYS A 190 -8.69 -16.85 1.45
C LYS A 190 -9.40 -15.71 0.74
N SER A 191 -8.68 -14.87 -0.01
CA SER A 191 -9.25 -13.75 -0.75
C SER A 191 -10.25 -14.20 -1.81
N ALA A 192 -9.95 -15.27 -2.55
CA ALA A 192 -10.87 -15.82 -3.55
C ALA A 192 -12.19 -16.31 -2.93
N ARG A 193 -12.13 -16.96 -1.76
CA ARG A 193 -13.34 -17.34 -1.01
C ARG A 193 -14.13 -16.14 -0.52
N GLU A 194 -13.46 -15.09 -0.07
CA GLU A 194 -14.12 -13.86 0.38
C GLU A 194 -14.85 -13.15 -0.76
N VAL A 195 -14.18 -13.01 -1.91
CA VAL A 195 -14.77 -12.45 -3.14
C VAL A 195 -15.92 -13.33 -3.64
N GLY A 196 -15.78 -14.66 -3.63
CA GLY A 196 -16.86 -15.57 -4.00
C GLY A 196 -18.11 -15.41 -3.13
N LYS A 197 -17.95 -15.38 -1.80
CA LYS A 197 -19.06 -15.14 -0.86
C LYS A 197 -19.72 -13.78 -1.09
N TYR A 198 -18.94 -12.76 -1.41
CA TYR A 198 -19.49 -11.43 -1.74
C TYR A 198 -20.38 -11.49 -2.99
N LEU A 199 -19.90 -12.13 -4.06
CA LEU A 199 -20.62 -12.30 -5.32
C LEU A 199 -21.94 -13.08 -5.13
N GLU A 200 -21.90 -14.20 -4.40
CA GLU A 200 -23.10 -14.98 -4.06
C GLU A 200 -24.15 -14.13 -3.34
N ARG A 201 -23.72 -13.28 -2.39
CA ARG A 201 -24.62 -12.37 -1.68
C ARG A 201 -25.23 -11.31 -2.60
N VAL A 202 -24.41 -10.70 -3.46
CA VAL A 202 -24.86 -9.68 -4.41
C VAL A 202 -25.91 -10.24 -5.37
N GLU A 203 -25.68 -11.44 -5.88
CA GLU A 203 -26.62 -12.17 -6.75
C GLU A 203 -27.93 -12.45 -6.02
N LYS A 204 -27.86 -13.00 -4.80
CA LYS A 204 -29.04 -13.29 -3.97
C LYS A 204 -29.89 -12.05 -3.67
N GLU A 205 -29.24 -10.90 -3.49
CA GLU A 205 -29.89 -9.63 -3.20
C GLU A 205 -30.37 -8.90 -4.46
N GLY A 206 -30.09 -9.43 -5.66
CA GLY A 206 -30.46 -8.81 -6.94
C GLY A 206 -29.79 -7.45 -7.17
N ARG A 207 -28.65 -7.20 -6.53
CA ARG A 207 -27.93 -5.92 -6.65
C ARG A 207 -27.07 -5.88 -7.90
N SER A 208 -27.11 -4.76 -8.61
CA SER A 208 -26.12 -4.47 -9.66
C SER A 208 -24.84 -3.93 -9.02
N LEU A 209 -23.69 -4.41 -9.50
CA LEU A 209 -22.39 -3.87 -9.11
C LEU A 209 -22.02 -2.66 -9.98
N PRO A 210 -21.36 -1.64 -9.41
CA PRO A 210 -20.79 -0.55 -10.21
C PRO A 210 -19.75 -1.08 -11.22
N PRO A 211 -19.62 -0.48 -12.41
CA PRO A 211 -18.66 -0.92 -13.43
C PRO A 211 -17.22 -1.03 -12.92
N LEU A 212 -16.78 -0.08 -12.09
CA LEU A 212 -15.44 -0.08 -11.50
C LEU A 212 -15.19 -1.30 -10.60
N ILE A 213 -16.20 -1.71 -9.82
CA ILE A 213 -16.09 -2.90 -8.96
C ILE A 213 -16.04 -4.16 -9.81
N MET A 214 -16.83 -4.23 -10.89
CA MET A 214 -16.78 -5.33 -11.85
C MET A 214 -15.40 -5.45 -12.52
N GLU A 215 -14.80 -4.32 -12.89
CA GLU A 215 -13.45 -4.29 -13.44
C GLU A 215 -12.42 -4.86 -12.45
N ARG A 216 -12.44 -4.40 -11.19
CA ARG A 216 -11.55 -4.91 -10.13
C ARG A 216 -11.74 -6.41 -9.90
N ILE A 217 -12.98 -6.91 -9.95
CA ILE A 217 -13.27 -8.35 -9.83
C ILE A 217 -12.69 -9.14 -11.01
N HIS A 218 -12.91 -8.69 -12.25
CA HIS A 218 -12.36 -9.35 -13.44
C HIS A 218 -10.84 -9.38 -13.41
N ARG A 219 -10.21 -8.26 -13.06
CA ARG A 219 -8.74 -8.17 -12.93
C ARG A 219 -8.23 -9.03 -11.77
N PHE A 220 -8.92 -9.06 -10.64
CA PHE A 220 -8.58 -9.94 -9.51
C PHE A 220 -8.58 -11.41 -9.94
N ILE A 221 -9.65 -11.88 -10.57
CA ILE A 221 -9.78 -13.27 -11.07
C ILE A 221 -8.66 -13.58 -12.07
N SER A 222 -8.42 -12.68 -13.03
CA SER A 222 -7.37 -12.83 -14.04
C SER A 222 -5.97 -12.88 -13.41
N SER A 223 -5.77 -12.18 -12.30
CA SER A 223 -4.50 -12.14 -11.56
C SER A 223 -4.22 -13.41 -10.77
N LEU A 224 -5.25 -14.19 -10.39
CA LEU A 224 -5.05 -15.40 -9.58
C LEU A 224 -4.15 -16.43 -10.29
N SER A 225 -4.29 -16.57 -11.61
CA SER A 225 -3.46 -17.48 -12.41
C SER A 225 -2.01 -17.01 -12.49
N LEU A 226 -1.79 -15.70 -12.69
CA LEU A 226 -0.46 -15.10 -12.72
C LEU A 226 0.28 -15.31 -11.39
N TRP A 227 -0.40 -15.05 -10.28
CA TRP A 227 0.17 -15.27 -8.95
C TRP A 227 0.48 -16.74 -8.69
N SER A 228 -0.33 -17.67 -9.21
CA SER A 228 -0.06 -19.12 -9.09
C SER A 228 1.22 -19.54 -9.81
N GLN A 229 1.65 -18.77 -10.81
CA GLN A 229 2.87 -18.95 -11.59
C GLN A 229 4.07 -18.14 -11.04
N GLY A 230 3.89 -17.44 -9.92
CA GLY A 230 4.92 -16.58 -9.34
C GLY A 230 5.11 -15.24 -10.08
N ILE A 231 4.18 -14.88 -10.97
CA ILE A 231 4.22 -13.65 -11.75
C ILE A 231 3.42 -12.57 -10.99
N VAL A 232 4.05 -11.42 -10.75
CA VAL A 232 3.37 -10.23 -10.23
C VAL A 232 2.60 -9.59 -11.40
N PRO A 233 1.26 -9.44 -11.31
CA PRO A 233 0.49 -8.78 -12.34
C PRO A 233 0.91 -7.31 -12.49
N SER A 234 1.08 -6.86 -13.73
CA SER A 234 1.21 -5.44 -14.10
C SER A 234 -0.16 -4.83 -14.33
#